data_AF-A0A0P7VAT8-F1
#
_entry.id   AF-A0A0P7VAT8-F1
#
_cell.length_a   1.000
_cell.length_b   1.000
_cell.length_c   1.000
_cell.angle_alpha   90.00
_cell.angle_beta   90.00
_cell.angle_gamma   90.00
#
_symmetry.space_group_name_H-M   'P 1'
#
loop_
_entity.id
_entity.type
_entity.pdbx_description
1 polymer ?
#
loop_
_entity_poly.entity_id
_entity_poly.type
_entity_poly.pdbx_seq_one_letter_code
_entity_poly.pdbx_strand_id
1 'polypeptide(L)'
;MLLPVEDYFPAVTLPPHLSPFMEEKDGDYVPPEKLKLMALQRGEKPEEEPEEEEEEEGDEANADEDYDDDEEEMDNKEVRDEKSLKMIEKQRSQERAVSVMVTPGKVKAENKMRLEYEEKAEEKHLAIMMMKKKEKYLYDKIMFGKRRTVREANKLAAKRKAHDETLKANKKKKGKKD
;
A
#
# COMPACT_ATOMS: atom_id res chain seq x y z
N MET A 1 -9.95 -10.67 -19.56
CA MET A 1 -10.43 -9.31 -19.25
C MET A 1 -9.86 -8.91 -17.90
N LEU A 2 -9.32 -7.70 -17.76
CA LEU A 2 -8.84 -7.17 -16.49
C LEU A 2 -9.88 -6.20 -15.95
N LEU A 3 -10.33 -6.39 -14.71
CA LEU A 3 -11.30 -5.50 -14.08
C LEU A 3 -10.63 -4.19 -13.63
N PRO A 4 -11.37 -3.08 -13.57
CA PRO A 4 -10.92 -1.86 -12.90
C PRO A 4 -10.49 -2.18 -11.47
N VAL A 5 -9.33 -1.67 -11.06
CA VAL A 5 -8.77 -1.93 -9.72
C VAL A 5 -9.27 -0.88 -8.72
N GLU A 6 -9.73 0.25 -9.24
CA GLU A 6 -10.23 1.41 -8.51
C GLU A 6 -11.38 1.03 -7.56
N ASP A 7 -12.29 0.17 -8.01
CA ASP A 7 -13.45 -0.30 -7.23
C ASP A 7 -13.06 -1.19 -6.03
N TYR A 8 -11.80 -1.61 -5.97
CA TYR A 8 -11.27 -2.52 -4.95
C TYR A 8 -10.20 -1.87 -4.06
N PHE A 9 -10.06 -0.54 -4.10
CA PHE A 9 -9.12 0.18 -3.25
C PHE A 9 -9.48 0.11 -1.76
N PRO A 10 -8.48 0.19 -0.86
CA PRO A 10 -8.75 0.23 0.57
C PRO A 10 -9.62 1.45 0.91
N ALA A 11 -10.60 1.25 1.78
CA ALA A 11 -11.64 2.21 2.19
C ALA A 11 -12.76 2.50 1.18
N VAL A 12 -12.74 1.87 -0.01
CA VAL A 12 -13.88 1.84 -0.94
C VAL A 12 -14.83 0.69 -0.58
N THR A 13 -16.14 0.89 -0.76
CA THR A 13 -17.14 -0.18 -0.63
C THR A 13 -16.97 -1.17 -1.77
N LEU A 14 -16.70 -2.43 -1.44
CA LEU A 14 -16.44 -3.47 -2.44
C LEU A 14 -17.72 -3.78 -3.24
N PRO A 15 -17.60 -4.00 -4.57
CA PRO A 15 -18.74 -4.38 -5.37
C PRO A 15 -19.29 -5.76 -4.96
N PRO A 16 -20.62 -5.98 -5.09
CA PRO A 16 -21.25 -7.25 -4.76
C PRO A 16 -20.67 -8.38 -5.62
N HIS A 17 -20.49 -9.55 -5.00
CA HIS A 17 -19.87 -10.70 -5.65
C HIS A 17 -20.93 -11.61 -6.29
N LEU A 18 -20.64 -12.15 -7.47
CA LEU A 18 -21.44 -13.19 -8.08
C LEU A 18 -20.89 -14.57 -7.69
N SER A 19 -21.79 -15.53 -7.45
CA SER A 19 -21.39 -16.91 -7.15
C SER A 19 -20.72 -17.53 -8.38
N PRO A 20 -19.50 -18.10 -8.25
CA PRO A 20 -18.81 -18.73 -9.37
C PRO A 20 -19.41 -20.09 -9.77
N PHE A 21 -20.35 -20.61 -8.99
CA PHE A 21 -20.92 -21.96 -9.17
C PHE A 21 -22.36 -21.95 -9.69
N MET A 22 -22.96 -20.78 -9.96
CA MET A 22 -24.29 -20.69 -10.55
C MET A 22 -24.21 -20.82 -12.08
N GLU A 23 -24.75 -21.92 -12.61
CA GLU A 23 -24.98 -22.12 -14.04
C GLU A 23 -26.29 -21.42 -14.44
N GLU A 24 -26.24 -20.53 -15.43
CA GLU A 24 -27.43 -19.85 -15.97
C GLU A 24 -28.22 -20.81 -16.85
N LYS A 25 -29.50 -21.02 -16.54
CA LYS A 25 -30.44 -21.68 -17.45
C LYS A 25 -31.33 -20.64 -18.13
N ASP A 26 -31.85 -21.01 -19.30
CA ASP A 26 -32.76 -20.15 -20.07
C ASP A 26 -34.02 -19.85 -19.23
N GLY A 27 -34.17 -18.59 -18.79
CA GLY A 27 -35.27 -18.11 -17.97
C GLY A 27 -34.93 -17.80 -16.51
N ASP A 28 -33.70 -18.08 -16.05
CA ASP A 28 -33.25 -17.69 -14.72
C ASP A 28 -32.94 -16.18 -14.64
N TYR A 29 -33.13 -15.58 -13.47
CA TYR A 29 -32.80 -14.16 -13.23
C TYR A 29 -31.29 -13.94 -13.31
N VAL A 30 -30.87 -12.95 -14.13
CA VAL A 30 -29.47 -12.55 -14.27
C VAL A 30 -29.27 -11.21 -13.55
N PRO A 31 -28.47 -11.18 -12.47
CA PRO A 31 -28.22 -9.94 -11.73
C PRO A 31 -27.54 -8.86 -12.60
N PRO A 32 -27.80 -7.56 -12.34
CA PRO A 32 -27.27 -6.45 -13.12
C PRO A 32 -25.73 -6.39 -13.13
N GLU A 33 -25.07 -6.83 -12.07
CA GLU A 33 -23.60 -6.94 -12.01
C GLU A 33 -23.08 -7.93 -13.05
N LYS A 34 -23.82 -9.02 -13.29
CA LYS A 34 -23.46 -10.03 -14.26
C LYS A 34 -23.63 -9.51 -15.68
N LEU A 35 -24.66 -8.71 -15.92
CA LEU A 35 -24.85 -7.99 -17.18
C LEU A 35 -23.70 -7.01 -17.44
N LYS A 36 -23.28 -6.23 -16.43
CA LYS A 36 -22.13 -5.31 -16.51
C LYS A 36 -20.83 -6.05 -16.85
N LEU A 37 -20.60 -7.22 -16.23
CA LEU A 37 -19.44 -8.07 -16.54
C LEU A 37 -19.51 -8.67 -17.96
N MET A 38 -20.68 -9.10 -18.42
CA MET A 38 -20.88 -9.60 -19.78
C MET A 38 -20.66 -8.50 -20.83
N ALA A 39 -21.15 -7.28 -20.59
CA ALA A 39 -20.94 -6.13 -21.46
C ALA A 39 -19.46 -5.77 -21.57
N LEU A 40 -18.75 -5.75 -20.44
CA LEU A 40 -17.31 -5.46 -20.40
C LEU A 40 -16.49 -6.56 -21.10
N GLN A 41 -16.95 -7.83 -21.07
CA GLN A 41 -16.34 -8.92 -21.84
C GLN A 41 -16.57 -8.77 -23.35
N ARG A 42 -17.71 -8.22 -23.77
CA ARG A 42 -18.01 -7.88 -25.17
C ARG A 42 -17.27 -6.62 -25.64
N GLY A 43 -16.69 -5.85 -24.72
CA GLY A 43 -15.93 -4.64 -25.02
C GLY A 43 -16.78 -3.37 -25.08
N GLU A 44 -18.04 -3.42 -24.64
CA GLU A 44 -18.86 -2.24 -24.43
C GLU A 44 -18.52 -1.58 -23.08
N LYS A 45 -18.51 -0.25 -23.05
CA LYS A 45 -18.41 0.49 -21.79
C LYS A 45 -19.76 0.42 -21.09
N PRO A 46 -19.85 -0.07 -19.85
CA PRO A 46 -21.09 -0.01 -19.09
C PRO A 46 -21.46 1.47 -18.92
N GLU A 47 -22.68 1.85 -19.32
CA GLU A 47 -23.27 3.12 -18.93
C GLU A 47 -23.49 3.10 -17.40
N GLU A 48 -23.10 4.18 -16.72
CA GLU A 48 -23.48 4.40 -15.33
C GLU A 48 -25.00 4.57 -15.29
N GLU A 49 -25.71 3.56 -14.80
CA GLU A 49 -27.12 3.71 -14.47
C GLU A 49 -27.27 4.79 -13.38
N PRO A 50 -28.23 5.72 -13.52
CA PRO A 50 -28.50 6.70 -12.47
C PRO A 50 -28.90 5.95 -11.20
N GLU A 51 -28.43 6.42 -10.03
CA GLU A 51 -28.99 5.99 -8.74
C GLU A 51 -30.51 6.16 -8.82
N GLU A 52 -31.26 5.06 -8.74
CA GLU A 52 -32.73 5.10 -8.72
C GLU A 52 -33.19 5.94 -7.51
N GLU A 53 -33.59 7.18 -7.78
CA GLU A 53 -34.54 7.93 -6.97
C GLU A 53 -35.90 7.23 -7.16
N GLU A 54 -36.29 6.37 -6.22
CA GLU A 54 -37.64 5.79 -6.20
C GLU A 54 -38.66 6.91 -5.95
N GLU A 55 -39.44 7.23 -6.98
CA GLU A 55 -40.58 8.14 -6.97
C GLU A 55 -41.65 7.67 -5.97
N GLU A 56 -41.99 8.55 -5.02
CA GLU A 56 -43.11 8.41 -4.10
C GLU A 56 -44.38 8.88 -4.82
N GLU A 57 -45.13 7.95 -5.42
CA GLU A 57 -46.47 8.21 -5.97
C GLU A 57 -47.53 7.85 -4.93
N GLY A 58 -48.26 8.85 -4.46
CA GLY A 58 -49.36 8.72 -3.51
C GLY A 58 -50.68 8.32 -4.18
N ASP A 59 -51.55 7.68 -3.41
CA ASP A 59 -52.97 7.56 -3.74
C ASP A 59 -53.84 7.80 -2.50
N GLU A 60 -54.66 8.85 -2.59
CA GLU A 60 -55.73 9.21 -1.65
C GLU A 60 -57.00 8.44 -1.99
N ALA A 61 -57.57 7.69 -1.04
CA ALA A 61 -59.03 7.55 -0.90
C ALA A 61 -59.39 6.90 0.45
N ASN A 62 -59.77 7.72 1.42
CA ASN A 62 -60.32 7.30 2.70
C ASN A 62 -61.80 6.92 2.52
N ALA A 63 -62.13 5.63 2.64
CA ALA A 63 -63.50 5.14 2.81
C ALA A 63 -63.51 4.10 3.94
N ASP A 64 -64.07 4.53 5.05
CA ASP A 64 -64.45 3.83 6.28
C ASP A 64 -65.00 2.42 6.06
N GLU A 65 -64.37 1.40 6.65
CA GLU A 65 -65.02 0.27 7.35
C GLU A 65 -63.95 -0.56 8.11
N ASP A 66 -64.04 -0.44 9.44
CA ASP A 66 -63.28 -1.08 10.53
C ASP A 66 -63.22 -2.62 10.44
N TYR A 67 -62.09 -3.22 10.01
CA TYR A 67 -61.68 -4.59 10.37
C TYR A 67 -60.16 -4.85 10.16
N ASP A 68 -59.50 -5.33 11.22
CA ASP A 68 -58.17 -5.99 11.32
C ASP A 68 -56.91 -5.21 10.89
N ASP A 69 -56.48 -4.31 11.79
CA ASP A 69 -55.18 -3.64 11.85
C ASP A 69 -54.16 -4.46 12.68
N ASP A 70 -53.55 -5.49 12.10
CA ASP A 70 -52.41 -6.17 12.75
C ASP A 70 -51.38 -6.81 11.79
N GLU A 71 -51.59 -6.76 10.47
CA GLU A 71 -50.70 -7.40 9.47
C GLU A 71 -49.93 -6.40 8.56
N GLU A 72 -50.34 -5.13 8.49
CA GLU A 72 -49.66 -4.08 7.70
C GLU A 72 -48.58 -3.29 8.48
N GLU A 73 -48.59 -3.32 9.82
CA GLU A 73 -47.64 -2.52 10.62
C GLU A 73 -46.23 -3.17 10.73
N MET A 74 -46.13 -4.47 10.47
CA MET A 74 -44.86 -5.22 10.47
C MET A 74 -44.03 -4.96 9.20
N ASP A 75 -44.69 -4.90 8.04
CA ASP A 75 -44.04 -4.67 6.74
C ASP A 75 -43.46 -3.24 6.67
N ASN A 76 -44.21 -2.26 7.21
CA ASN A 76 -43.77 -0.86 7.26
C ASN A 76 -42.57 -0.62 8.21
N LYS A 77 -42.35 -1.48 9.21
CA LYS A 77 -41.15 -1.45 10.07
C LYS A 77 -39.93 -2.04 9.35
N GLU A 78 -40.06 -3.18 8.70
CA GLU A 78 -38.96 -3.80 7.94
C GLU A 78 -38.49 -2.90 6.80
N VAL A 79 -39.42 -2.35 6.01
CA VAL A 79 -39.09 -1.43 4.91
C VAL A 79 -38.43 -0.15 5.44
N ARG A 80 -38.85 0.36 6.61
CA ARG A 80 -38.25 1.55 7.23
C ARG A 80 -36.86 1.27 7.81
N ASP A 81 -36.64 0.10 8.39
CA ASP A 81 -35.34 -0.35 8.89
C ASP A 81 -34.37 -0.57 7.72
N GLU A 82 -34.81 -1.17 6.61
CA GLU A 82 -34.00 -1.31 5.39
C GLU A 82 -33.60 0.05 4.80
N LYS A 83 -34.54 1.01 4.71
CA LYS A 83 -34.24 2.37 4.24
C LYS A 83 -33.25 3.08 5.16
N SER A 84 -33.39 2.93 6.47
CA SER A 84 -32.46 3.49 7.47
C SER A 84 -31.05 2.89 7.34
N LEU A 85 -30.95 1.57 7.16
CA LEU A 85 -29.69 0.86 6.96
C LEU A 85 -28.99 1.30 5.66
N LYS A 86 -29.73 1.43 4.54
CA LYS A 86 -29.22 1.96 3.26
C LYS A 86 -28.68 3.38 3.39
N MET A 87 -29.36 4.24 4.14
CA MET A 87 -28.89 5.62 4.39
C MET A 87 -27.60 5.67 5.23
N ILE A 88 -27.48 4.83 6.25
CA ILE A 88 -26.28 4.74 7.10
C ILE A 88 -25.09 4.19 6.29
N GLU A 89 -25.35 3.23 5.39
CA GLU A 89 -24.33 2.68 4.50
C GLU A 89 -23.84 3.71 3.48
N LYS A 90 -24.75 4.46 2.84
CA LYS A 90 -24.40 5.56 1.93
C LYS A 90 -23.57 6.63 2.64
N GLN A 91 -23.96 7.06 3.84
CA GLN A 91 -23.18 8.04 4.63
C GLN A 91 -21.77 7.52 4.98
N ARG A 92 -21.66 6.25 5.40
CA ARG A 92 -20.36 5.62 5.69
C ARG A 92 -19.45 5.49 4.47
N SER A 93 -20.02 5.26 3.28
CA SER A 93 -19.27 5.17 2.03
C SER A 93 -18.71 6.53 1.61
N GLN A 94 -19.50 7.61 1.76
CA GLN A 94 -19.10 8.97 1.43
C GLN A 94 -18.01 9.51 2.36
N GLU A 95 -18.09 9.22 3.66
CA GLU A 95 -17.10 9.68 4.64
C GLU A 95 -15.74 8.95 4.55
N ARG A 96 -15.71 7.77 3.92
CA ARG A 96 -14.49 6.93 3.83
C ARG A 96 -13.80 6.96 2.48
N ALA A 97 -14.27 7.77 1.54
CA ALA A 97 -13.65 7.95 0.23
C ALA A 97 -12.28 8.67 0.35
N VAL A 98 -11.27 7.96 0.81
CA VAL A 98 -9.87 8.39 0.67
C VAL A 98 -9.52 8.24 -0.81
N SER A 99 -9.08 9.32 -1.45
CA SER A 99 -8.60 9.31 -2.84
C SER A 99 -7.27 8.55 -2.91
N VAL A 100 -7.32 7.22 -2.90
CA VAL A 100 -6.16 6.35 -3.07
C VAL A 100 -5.81 6.33 -4.55
N MET A 101 -4.59 6.74 -4.91
CA MET A 101 -4.10 6.71 -6.29
C MET A 101 -2.95 5.71 -6.39
N VAL A 102 -3.08 4.73 -7.29
CA VAL A 102 -2.01 3.75 -7.54
C VAL A 102 -1.12 4.24 -8.67
N THR A 103 0.11 4.61 -8.34
CA THR A 103 1.15 4.90 -9.34
C THR A 103 1.99 3.66 -9.62
N PRO A 104 2.24 3.28 -10.89
CA PRO A 104 3.14 2.17 -11.19
C PRO A 104 4.55 2.45 -10.64
N GLY A 105 5.09 1.49 -9.90
CA GLY A 105 6.39 1.63 -9.23
C GLY A 105 7.56 1.73 -10.21
N LYS A 106 8.57 2.56 -9.90
CA LYS A 106 9.83 2.64 -10.65
C LYS A 106 10.87 1.70 -10.03
N VAL A 107 11.53 0.90 -10.86
CA VAL A 107 12.58 -0.04 -10.42
C VAL A 107 13.84 0.73 -10.01
N LYS A 108 14.33 0.52 -8.78
CA LYS A 108 15.60 1.08 -8.32
C LYS A 108 16.75 0.27 -8.92
N ALA A 109 17.62 0.92 -9.68
CA ALA A 109 18.87 0.32 -10.14
C ALA A 109 19.86 0.30 -8.97
N GLU A 110 20.11 -0.88 -8.41
CA GLU A 110 21.09 -1.04 -7.34
C GLU A 110 22.52 -1.11 -7.90
N ASN A 111 23.44 -0.38 -7.28
CA ASN A 111 24.86 -0.47 -7.61
C ASN A 111 25.41 -1.78 -7.05
N LYS A 112 25.68 -2.74 -7.94
CA LYS A 112 26.15 -4.09 -7.59
C LYS A 112 27.32 -4.11 -6.60
N MET A 113 28.31 -3.23 -6.78
CA MET A 113 29.46 -3.10 -5.89
C MET A 113 29.09 -2.70 -4.45
N ARG A 114 28.04 -1.89 -4.28
CA ARG A 114 27.59 -1.42 -2.97
C ARG A 114 26.83 -2.54 -2.25
N LEU A 115 25.97 -3.23 -2.98
CA LEU A 115 25.22 -4.38 -2.47
C LEU A 115 26.18 -5.47 -1.98
N GLU A 116 27.17 -5.86 -2.78
CA GLU A 116 28.17 -6.86 -2.38
C GLU A 116 28.99 -6.46 -1.15
N TYR A 117 29.19 -5.15 -0.92
CA TYR A 117 29.86 -4.66 0.28
C TYR A 117 28.95 -4.74 1.52
N GLU A 118 27.68 -4.39 1.37
CA GLU A 118 26.67 -4.47 2.42
C GLU A 118 26.46 -5.93 2.84
N GLU A 119 26.27 -6.85 1.88
CA GLU A 119 26.14 -8.30 2.12
C GLU A 119 27.34 -8.83 2.90
N LYS A 120 28.58 -8.52 2.48
CA LYS A 120 29.80 -8.95 3.20
C LYS A 120 29.91 -8.36 4.60
N ALA A 121 29.34 -7.18 4.86
CA ALA A 121 29.34 -6.57 6.18
C ALA A 121 28.33 -7.27 7.11
N GLU A 122 27.15 -7.59 6.58
CA GLU A 122 26.12 -8.35 7.27
C GLU A 122 26.59 -9.77 7.61
N GLU A 123 27.22 -10.47 6.65
CA GLU A 123 27.81 -11.80 6.87
C GLU A 123 28.85 -11.78 8.01
N LYS A 124 29.72 -10.77 8.03
CA LYS A 124 30.71 -10.60 9.11
C LYS A 124 30.03 -10.34 10.45
N HIS A 125 28.97 -9.54 10.47
CA HIS A 125 28.22 -9.25 11.69
C HIS A 125 27.54 -10.51 12.22
N LEU A 126 26.90 -11.27 11.34
CA LEU A 126 26.27 -12.55 11.65
C LEU A 126 27.30 -13.53 12.22
N ALA A 127 28.47 -13.65 11.59
CA ALA A 127 29.56 -14.48 12.10
C ALA A 127 29.97 -14.10 13.53
N ILE A 128 30.15 -12.80 13.83
CA ILE A 128 30.47 -12.32 15.18
C ILE A 128 29.36 -12.66 16.19
N MET A 129 28.09 -12.58 15.78
CA MET A 129 26.94 -12.90 16.65
C MET A 129 26.83 -14.40 16.93
N MET A 130 27.20 -15.24 15.96
CA MET A 130 27.18 -16.70 16.08
C MET A 130 28.37 -17.27 16.86
N MET A 131 29.42 -16.48 17.12
CA MET A 131 30.53 -16.89 17.98
C MET A 131 30.09 -17.08 19.43
N LYS A 132 30.73 -18.02 20.14
CA LYS A 132 30.49 -18.16 21.58
C LYS A 132 30.97 -16.90 22.31
N LYS A 133 30.34 -16.57 23.45
CA LYS A 133 30.63 -15.33 24.23
C LYS A 133 32.12 -15.12 24.54
N LYS A 134 32.85 -16.18 24.91
CA LYS A 134 34.30 -16.10 25.20
C LYS A 134 35.13 -15.79 23.96
N GLU A 135 34.78 -16.38 22.83
CA GLU A 135 35.47 -16.20 21.55
C GLU A 135 35.18 -14.82 20.97
N LYS A 136 33.92 -14.36 21.05
CA LYS A 136 33.51 -12.99 20.71
C LYS A 136 34.31 -11.95 21.50
N TYR A 137 34.45 -12.14 22.82
CA TYR A 137 35.25 -11.24 23.66
C TYR A 137 36.73 -11.22 23.26
N LEU A 138 37.33 -12.38 22.96
CA LEU A 138 38.70 -12.47 22.48
C LEU A 138 38.87 -11.73 21.14
N TYR A 139 37.94 -11.95 20.21
CA TYR A 139 37.91 -11.24 18.92
C TYR A 139 37.87 -9.72 19.12
N ASP A 140 36.96 -9.23 19.95
CA ASP A 140 36.82 -7.80 20.23
C ASP A 140 38.10 -7.19 20.82
N LYS A 141 38.78 -7.93 21.71
CA LYS A 141 40.05 -7.51 22.32
C LYS A 141 41.19 -7.41 21.29
N ILE A 142 41.28 -8.39 20.40
CA ILE A 142 42.25 -8.38 19.29
C ILE A 142 41.94 -7.24 18.31
N MET A 143 40.67 -7.07 17.94
CA MET A 143 40.23 -6.01 17.03
C MET A 143 40.42 -4.62 17.63
N PHE A 144 40.22 -4.44 18.94
CA PHE A 144 40.53 -3.19 19.63
C PHE A 144 42.03 -2.85 19.53
N GLY A 145 42.91 -3.83 19.76
CA GLY A 145 44.35 -3.66 19.57
C GLY A 145 44.71 -3.23 18.14
N LYS A 146 44.19 -3.96 17.14
CA LYS A 146 44.39 -3.61 15.71
C LYS A 146 43.85 -2.22 15.36
N ARG A 147 42.66 -1.86 15.84
CA ARG A 147 42.07 -0.53 15.63
C ARG A 147 42.91 0.59 16.26
N ARG A 148 43.59 0.32 17.38
CA ARG A 148 44.47 1.30 18.03
C ARG A 148 45.75 1.51 17.21
N THR A 149 46.41 0.44 16.78
CA THR A 149 47.64 0.54 15.97
C THR A 149 47.39 1.23 14.63
N VAL A 150 46.29 0.90 13.95
CA VAL A 150 45.88 1.57 12.70
C VAL A 150 45.62 3.06 12.91
N ARG A 151 44.97 3.45 14.02
CA ARG A 151 44.75 4.87 14.36
C ARG A 151 46.07 5.63 14.54
N GLU A 152 47.01 5.05 15.27
CA GLU A 152 48.33 5.66 15.48
C GLU A 152 49.11 5.78 14.17
N ALA A 153 49.10 4.75 13.33
CA ALA A 153 49.70 4.77 12.00
C ALA A 153 49.06 5.83 11.08
N ASN A 154 47.73 5.92 11.05
CA ASN A 154 47.01 6.92 10.27
C ASN A 154 47.32 8.35 10.75
N LYS A 155 47.45 8.54 12.07
CA LYS A 155 47.88 9.83 12.65
C LYS A 155 49.28 10.22 12.18
N LEU A 156 50.23 9.28 12.16
CA LEU A 156 51.58 9.52 11.65
C LEU A 156 51.59 9.77 10.13
N ALA A 157 50.81 9.00 9.37
CA ALA A 157 50.67 9.18 7.93
C ALA A 157 50.07 10.55 7.59
N ALA A 158 49.05 11.00 8.31
CA ALA A 158 48.47 12.33 8.16
C ALA A 158 49.49 13.44 8.47
N LYS A 159 50.29 13.29 9.52
CA LYS A 159 51.38 14.25 9.83
C LYS A 159 52.43 14.30 8.73
N ARG A 160 52.85 13.15 8.19
CA ARG A 160 53.79 13.09 7.06
C ARG A 160 53.20 13.74 5.81
N LYS A 161 51.95 13.42 5.48
CA LYS A 161 51.26 14.01 4.33
C LYS A 161 51.20 15.54 4.44
N ALA A 162 50.84 16.07 5.61
CA ALA A 162 50.83 17.51 5.84
C ALA A 162 52.23 18.12 5.69
N HIS A 163 53.27 17.48 6.22
CA HIS A 163 54.65 17.95 6.07
C HIS A 163 55.11 17.93 4.59
N ASP A 164 54.78 16.88 3.85
CA ASP A 164 55.11 16.78 2.43
C ASP A 164 54.36 17.83 1.60
N GLU A 165 53.11 18.13 1.95
CA GLU A 165 52.33 19.22 1.35
C GLU A 165 52.95 20.59 1.65
N THR A 166 53.41 20.86 2.87
CA THR A 166 54.10 22.12 3.18
C THR A 166 55.45 22.24 2.48
N LEU A 167 56.24 21.17 2.40
CA LEU A 167 57.49 21.14 1.63
C LEU A 167 57.24 21.38 0.13
N LYS A 168 56.22 20.72 -0.43
CA LYS A 168 55.81 20.94 -1.83
C LYS A 168 55.39 22.39 -2.07
N ALA A 169 54.60 22.97 -1.17
CA ALA A 169 54.18 24.38 -1.26
C ALA A 169 55.39 25.34 -1.15
N ASN A 170 56.31 25.08 -0.24
CA ASN A 170 57.53 25.88 -0.08
C ASN A 170 58.47 25.78 -1.30
N LYS A 171 58.63 24.59 -1.89
CA LYS A 171 59.38 24.41 -3.14
C LYS A 171 58.73 25.16 -4.31
N LYS A 172 57.40 25.10 -4.44
CA LYS A 172 56.63 25.87 -5.44
C LYS A 172 56.79 27.39 -5.26
N LYS A 173 56.81 27.89 -4.01
CA LYS A 173 57.02 29.32 -3.72
C LYS A 173 58.44 29.79 -4.05
N LYS A 174 59.46 28.96 -3.81
CA LYS A 174 60.86 29.28 -4.15
C LYS A 174 61.09 29.31 -5.66
N GLY A 175 60.61 28.32 -6.41
CA GLY A 175 60.75 28.29 -7.88
C GLY A 175 59.86 29.26 -8.67
N LYS A 176 59.09 30.12 -7.99
CA LYS A 176 58.30 31.21 -8.61
C LYS A 176 58.91 32.61 -8.37
N LYS A 177 59.99 32.68 -7.58
CA LYS A 177 60.71 33.91 -7.24
C LYS A 177 61.96 34.14 -8.10
N ASP A 178 62.30 33.17 -8.94
CA ASP A 178 63.25 33.29 -10.04
C ASP A 178 62.46 33.34 -11.35
#